data_AF-A0A2L2YWE4-F1
#
_entry.id   AF-A0A2L2YWE4-F1
#
_cell.length_a   1.000
_cell.length_b   1.000
_cell.length_c   1.000
_cell.angle_alpha   90.00
_cell.angle_beta   90.00
_cell.angle_gamma   90.00
#
_symmetry.space_group_name_H-M   'P 1'
#
loop_
_entity.id
_entity.type
_entity.pdbx_description
1 polymer ?
#
loop_
_entity_poly.entity_id
_entity_poly.type
_entity_poly.pdbx_seq_one_letter_code
_entity_poly.pdbx_strand_id
1 'polypeptide(L)' 'VLNFLPPTVSGSLYVDDLHISCSGSDMRIIERQLQLAVNKILDWCDQNGHTLSPSKSCCIHFCRKRSPYCL' A
#
# COMPACT_ATOMS: atom_id res chain seq x y z
N VAL A 1 -5.96 -12.08 0.76
CA VAL A 1 -5.04 -10.96 0.50
C VAL A 1 -4.43 -10.33 1.76
N LEU A 2 -5.21 -9.92 2.78
CA LEU A 2 -4.68 -9.20 3.96
C LEU A 2 -3.62 -9.96 4.78
N ASN A 3 -3.72 -11.29 4.85
CA ASN A 3 -2.74 -12.14 5.54
C ASN A 3 -1.35 -12.20 4.87
N PHE A 4 -1.23 -11.73 3.62
CA PHE A 4 0.05 -11.68 2.90
C PHE A 4 0.80 -10.37 3.15
N LEU A 5 0.16 -9.38 3.78
CA LEU A 5 0.78 -8.08 4.01
C LEU A 5 1.92 -8.18 5.04
N PRO A 6 2.96 -7.33 4.90
CA PRO A 6 3.96 -7.17 5.95
C PRO A 6 3.28 -6.75 7.27
N PRO A 7 3.77 -7.20 8.44
CA PRO A 7 3.17 -6.84 9.74
C PRO A 7 3.23 -5.33 10.05
N THR A 8 4.11 -4.61 9.36
CA THR A 8 4.27 -3.15 9.38
C THR A 8 3.19 -2.39 8.58
N VAL A 9 2.37 -3.09 7.80
CA VAL A 9 1.35 -2.52 6.93
C VAL A 9 -0.03 -2.99 7.39
N SER A 10 -0.88 -2.03 7.73
CA SER A 10 -2.28 -2.29 8.06
C SER A 10 -3.12 -2.24 6.79
N GLY A 11 -3.92 -3.26 6.56
CA GLY A 11 -4.82 -3.30 5.41
C GLY A 11 -6.26 -3.56 5.82
N SER A 12 -7.19 -3.06 5.01
CA SER A 12 -8.62 -3.34 5.10
C SER A 12 -9.13 -3.70 3.71
N LEU A 13 -10.00 -4.70 3.64
CA LEU A 13 -10.65 -5.12 2.41
C LEU A 13 -12.15 -4.92 2.61
N TYR A 14 -12.77 -4.10 1.77
CA TYR A 14 -14.20 -3.90 1.76
C TYR A 14 -14.73 -4.18 0.35
N VAL A 15 -15.40 -5.33 0.19
CA VAL A 15 -15.88 -5.81 -1.12
C VAL A 15 -14.69 -5.87 -2.10
N ASP A 16 -14.71 -5.09 -3.18
CA ASP A 16 -13.65 -5.07 -4.20
C ASP A 16 -12.55 -4.04 -3.89
N ASP A 17 -12.74 -3.21 -2.86
CA ASP A 17 -11.81 -2.15 -2.49
C ASP A 17 -10.81 -2.65 -1.44
N LEU A 18 -9.54 -2.72 -1.85
CA LEU A 18 -8.41 -3.03 -0.97
C LEU A 18 -7.69 -1.74 -0.60
N HIS A 19 -7.65 -1.45 0.71
CA HIS A 19 -6.88 -0.35 1.28
C HIS A 19 -5.69 -0.92 2.05
N ILE A 20 -4.49 -0.39 1.81
CA ILE A 20 -3.30 -0.62 2.62
C ILE A 20 -2.71 0.70 3.10
N SER A 21 -2.20 0.71 4.33
CA SER A 21 -1.66 1.88 4.99
C SER A 21 -0.45 1.48 5.84
N CYS A 22 0.56 2.35 5.86
CA CYS A 22 1.75 2.17 6.68
C CYS A 22 2.06 3.50 7.36
N SER A 23 2.46 3.45 8.63
CA SER A 23 2.86 4.62 9.42
C SER A 23 4.31 4.51 9.83
N GLY A 24 5.08 5.58 9.69
CA GLY A 24 6.49 5.64 10.08
C GLY A 24 7.01 7.07 10.19
N SER A 25 8.22 7.21 10.73
CA SER A 25 8.92 8.49 10.85
C SER A 25 9.79 8.82 9.63
N ASP A 26 10.21 7.80 8.87
CA ASP A 26 11.05 7.94 7.67
C ASP A 26 10.25 7.57 6.41
N MET A 27 10.15 8.53 5.49
CA MET A 27 9.43 8.37 4.21
C MET A 27 10.03 7.25 3.35
N ARG A 28 11.35 7.07 3.37
CA ARG A 28 12.02 6.01 2.58
C ARG A 28 11.66 4.62 3.08
N ILE A 29 11.49 4.48 4.40
CA ILE A 29 11.07 3.23 5.01
C ILE A 29 9.61 2.96 4.66
N ILE A 30 8.74 3.97 4.75
CA ILE A 30 7.32 3.85 4.39
C ILE A 30 7.17 3.45 2.93
N GLU A 31 7.85 4.14 2.01
CA GLU A 31 7.81 3.83 0.58
C GLU A 31 8.25 2.39 0.30
N ARG A 32 9.37 1.96 0.88
CA ARG A 32 9.85 0.59 0.72
C ARG A 32 8.88 -0.45 1.28
N GLN A 33 8.27 -0.18 2.44
CA GLN A 33 7.28 -1.09 3.03
C GLN A 33 6.00 -1.16 2.18
N LEU A 34 5.56 -0.02 1.66
CA LEU A 34 4.39 0.05 0.77
C LEU A 34 4.66 -0.70 -0.53
N GLN A 35 5.84 -0.52 -1.13
CA GLN A 35 6.25 -1.23 -2.34
C GLN A 35 6.30 -2.75 -2.11
N LEU A 36 6.87 -3.20 -0.99
CA LEU A 36 6.90 -4.62 -0.63
C LEU A 36 5.48 -5.18 -0.43
N ALA A 37 4.59 -4.42 0.20
CA ALA A 37 3.19 -4.81 0.35
C ALA A 37 2.48 -4.91 -1.00
N VAL A 38 2.65 -3.92 -1.88
CA VAL A 38 2.07 -3.92 -3.24
C VAL A 38 2.58 -5.11 -4.05
N ASN A 39 3.89 -5.40 -4.02
CA ASN A 39 4.46 -6.54 -4.73
C ASN A 39 3.84 -7.86 -4.27
N LYS A 40 3.65 -8.05 -2.96
CA LYS A 40 2.98 -9.26 -2.44
C LYS A 40 1.49 -9.34 -2.84
N ILE A 41 0.80 -8.21 -2.92
CA ILE A 41 -0.58 -8.20 -3.41
C ILE A 41 -0.60 -8.55 -4.90
N LEU A 42 0.33 -8.02 -5.70
CA LEU A 42 0.46 -8.37 -7.12
C LEU A 42 0.70 -9.87 -7.30
N ASP A 43 1.64 -10.46 -6.56
CA ASP A 43 1.89 -11.90 -6.59
C ASP A 43 0.63 -12.71 -6.22
N TRP A 44 -0.12 -12.25 -5.20
CA TRP A 44 -1.38 -12.88 -4.80
C TRP A 44 -2.46 -12.74 -5.90
N CYS A 45 -2.56 -11.56 -6.51
CA CYS A 45 -3.45 -11.28 -7.61
C CYS A 45 -3.18 -12.20 -8.82
N ASP A 46 -1.92 -12.31 -9.23
CA ASP A 46 -1.49 -13.18 -10.33
C ASP A 46 -1.78 -14.66 -10.04
N GLN A 47 -1.56 -15.12 -8.79
CA GLN A 47 -1.86 -16.50 -8.40
C GLN A 47 -3.35 -16.81 -8.30
N ASN A 48 -4.18 -15.82 -7.96
CA ASN A 48 -5.62 -15.98 -7.74
C ASN A 48 -6.47 -15.54 -8.96
N GLY A 49 -5.83 -15.14 -10.07
CA GLY A 49 -6.52 -14.71 -11.29
C GLY A 49 -7.23 -13.36 -11.19
N HIS A 50 -6.84 -12.52 -10.22
CA HIS A 50 -7.36 -11.17 -10.06
C HIS A 50 -6.39 -10.16 -10.65
N THR A 51 -6.89 -9.17 -11.39
CA THR A 51 -6.04 -8.10 -11.95
C THR A 51 -6.22 -6.81 -11.18
N LEU A 52 -5.14 -6.30 -10.58
CA LEU A 52 -5.12 -4.95 -10.01
C LEU A 52 -5.18 -3.92 -11.15
N SER A 53 -6.07 -2.94 -11.04
CA SER A 53 -6.16 -1.85 -12.01
C SER A 53 -5.24 -0.70 -11.57
N PRO A 54 -4.07 -0.49 -12.20
CA PRO A 54 -3.17 0.60 -11.83
C PRO A 54 -3.83 1.98 -12.01
N SER A 55 -4.80 2.08 -12.91
CA SER A 55 -5.58 3.31 -13.16
C SER A 55 -6.53 3.67 -12.02
N LYS A 56 -6.93 2.68 -11.20
CA LYS A 56 -7.81 2.87 -10.02
C LYS A 56 -7.03 2.89 -8.71
N SER A 57 -5.79 2.39 -8.71
CA SER A 57 -4.93 2.37 -7.53
C SER A 57 -4.26 3.73 -7.31
N CYS A 58 -4.71 4.47 -6.31
CA CYS A 58 -4.10 5.74 -5.90
C CYS A 58 -3.29 5.57 -4.61
N CYS A 59 -2.08 6.14 -4.55
CA CYS A 59 -1.30 6.24 -3.32
C CYS A 59 -1.42 7.65 -2.74
N ILE A 60 -1.78 7.77 -1.47
CA ILE A 60 -1.91 9.04 -0.76
C ILE A 60 -0.92 9.05 0.40
N HIS A 61 -0.03 10.04 0.42
CA HIS A 61 0.92 10.23 1.50
C HIS A 61 0.41 11.28 2.49
N PHE A 62 0.10 10.85 3.71
CA PHE A 62 -0.23 11.75 4.81
C PHE A 62 1.04 12.08 5.61
N CYS A 63 1.58 13.29 5.46
CA CYS A 63 2.71 13.79 6.25
C CYS A 63 2.28 14.97 7.12
N ARG A 64 2.74 15.01 8.38
CA ARG A 64 2.50 16.13 9.30
C ARG A 64 3.45 17.32 9.09
N LYS A 65 4.31 17.28 8.06
CA LYS A 65 5.20 18.40 7.72
C LYS A 65 4.38 19.57 7.19
N ARG A 66 4.42 20.71 7.90
CA ARG A 66 3.83 22.00 7.48
C ARG A 66 4.63 22.70 6.37
N SER A 67 5.29 21.95 5.49
CA SER A 67 6.08 22.49 4.39
C SER A 67 5.41 22.09 3.06
N PRO A 68 5.13 23.02 2.15
CA PRO A 68 4.40 22.76 0.90
C PRO A 68 5.16 21.88 -0.10
N TYR A 69 6.41 21.51 0.20
CA TYR A 69 7.25 20.64 -0.63
C TYR A 69 7.54 19.36 0.14
N CYS A 70 6.63 18.40 0.03
CA CYS A 70 6.87 17.00 0.37
C CYS A 70 6.49 16.18 -0.86
N LEU A 71 7.40 16.19 -1.84
CA LEU A 71 7.45 15.23 -2.94
C LEU A 71 8.69 14.35 -2.73
#